data_AF-A0A5C3NB01-F1
#
_entry.id   AF-A0A5C3NB01-F1
#
_cell.length_a   1.000
_cell.length_b   1.000
_cell.length_c   1.000
_cell.angle_alpha   90.00
_cell.angle_beta   90.00
_cell.angle_gamma   90.00
#
_symmetry.space_group_name_H-M   'P 1'
#
loop_
_entity.id
_entity.type
_entity.pdbx_description
1 polymer ?
#
loop_
_entity_poly.entity_id
_entity_poly.type
_entity_poly.pdbx_seq_one_letter_code
_entity_poly.pdbx_strand_id
1 'polypeptide(L)'
;MPGLLRAPARLSGRDAFLILLGAFCMHILSLLSGGFNDGTKNEIVVSTHYNSTWQMHEHEHEDKGLRFEPQVPEHVVDTQPRRPEIEAPPAQTAQKSVDIATVASLPGTKMVHHAPGWTIFHDVYMSNGTLFVVTDEEPSEFPDPVYITSTGLPAVNSEENIRARLPTKYDLDFITTAEAQKRWGRRDGEAENRVYSVEGNTVLFNDPHQFLDHYYHFVAELLFGTWAFWSGAQSQWEPPRTSTKDTMHNLFLGSSPFFHTSSKQISPPPVPVFDRAIFAHASAPQWRDKPGFNGYFFRAAFPSLALETQDDWQDRIRNTQPLPVSSLSPTASGEEELGRAYHFPAMMVVDRSAAFKGRMCGSTNQRTAAEAYYYMRDRGLLRQSGFEYDYTDVTPKPASLAFPALPENAWWEDVRRRVVKFAGAGQREHREGLLSAEKGDVVITYISRQAVRRRLVQEQHEGLVKALEEMVERKNGEERKAGRERRWEVNVVQAEKMGRDEQVRLASRSTVMLGVHGNGLSHLILMPPSERSTVIEIFIPQGFAHDYEWTSRALGHRHFAVWNDTAYTWPNHPGVDYPEGFQGTEIPVHGPSVAKLIEDRIEGRVP
;
A
#
# COMPACT_ATOMS: atom_id res chain seq x y z
N MET A 1 37.99 34.93 -49.82
CA MET A 1 38.84 34.07 -48.97
C MET A 1 38.32 32.64 -49.06
N PRO A 2 39.05 31.70 -49.67
CA PRO A 2 38.61 30.31 -49.81
C PRO A 2 39.13 29.46 -48.64
N GLY A 3 38.24 28.75 -47.95
CA GLY A 3 38.59 27.75 -46.94
C GLY A 3 38.84 26.39 -47.61
N LEU A 4 40.03 25.84 -47.40
CA LEU A 4 40.47 24.55 -47.95
C LEU A 4 39.60 23.37 -47.48
N LEU A 5 39.07 22.60 -48.44
CA LEU A 5 38.63 21.21 -48.24
C LEU A 5 39.87 20.31 -48.07
N ARG A 6 40.01 19.64 -46.93
CA ARG A 6 40.99 18.56 -46.73
C ARG A 6 40.43 17.24 -47.26
N ALA A 7 41.24 16.52 -48.03
CA ALA A 7 40.96 15.15 -48.50
C ALA A 7 40.87 14.15 -47.34
N PRO A 8 40.11 13.03 -47.47
CA PRO A 8 39.97 12.05 -46.42
C PRO A 8 41.29 11.30 -46.17
N ALA A 9 41.70 11.24 -44.90
CA ALA A 9 42.88 10.50 -44.47
C ALA A 9 42.70 9.00 -44.74
N ARG A 10 43.67 8.38 -45.41
CA ARG A 10 43.72 6.91 -45.57
C ARG A 10 43.98 6.29 -44.20
N LEU A 11 43.03 5.49 -43.72
CA LEU A 11 43.17 4.66 -42.52
C LEU A 11 44.46 3.83 -42.62
N SER A 12 45.36 3.98 -41.65
CA SER A 12 46.57 3.16 -41.61
C SER A 12 46.19 1.73 -41.21
N GLY A 13 47.03 0.75 -41.55
CA GLY A 13 46.79 -0.66 -41.16
C GLY A 13 46.68 -0.83 -39.63
N ARG A 14 47.31 0.06 -38.87
CA ARG A 14 47.19 0.12 -37.41
C ARG A 14 45.81 0.62 -36.97
N ASP A 15 45.25 1.61 -37.65
CA ASP A 15 43.91 2.14 -37.33
C ASP A 15 42.82 1.13 -37.68
N ALA A 16 42.96 0.45 -38.82
CA ALA A 16 42.06 -0.65 -39.19
C ALA A 16 42.12 -1.81 -38.19
N PHE A 17 43.32 -2.18 -37.72
CA PHE A 17 43.49 -3.19 -36.69
C PHE A 17 42.87 -2.78 -35.35
N LEU A 18 43.06 -1.52 -34.91
CA LEU A 18 42.47 -1.02 -33.67
C LEU A 18 40.95 -0.93 -33.73
N ILE A 19 40.37 -0.58 -34.89
CA ILE A 19 38.92 -0.57 -35.10
C ILE A 19 38.37 -2.00 -35.05
N LEU A 20 39.03 -2.96 -35.70
CA LEU A 20 38.60 -4.36 -35.68
C LEU A 20 38.76 -4.98 -34.28
N LEU A 21 39.84 -4.67 -33.58
CA LEU A 21 40.04 -5.11 -32.20
C LEU A 21 39.00 -4.48 -31.26
N GLY A 22 38.67 -3.20 -31.44
CA GLY A 22 37.61 -2.53 -30.71
C GLY A 22 36.23 -3.16 -30.97
N ALA A 23 35.89 -3.41 -32.24
CA ALA A 23 34.63 -4.06 -32.62
C ALA A 23 34.55 -5.51 -32.09
N PHE A 24 35.66 -6.25 -32.13
CA PHE A 24 35.74 -7.61 -31.60
C PHE A 24 35.63 -7.65 -30.08
N CYS A 25 36.32 -6.74 -29.37
CA CYS A 25 36.18 -6.59 -27.93
C CYS A 25 34.76 -6.18 -27.52
N MET A 26 34.10 -5.29 -28.28
CA MET A 26 32.70 -4.90 -28.05
C MET A 26 31.74 -6.06 -28.32
N HIS A 27 32.02 -6.90 -29.31
CA HIS A 27 31.21 -8.08 -29.61
C HIS A 27 31.39 -9.17 -28.54
N ILE A 28 32.61 -9.40 -28.05
CA ILE A 28 32.89 -10.29 -26.92
C ILE A 28 32.26 -9.74 -25.63
N LEU A 29 32.38 -8.43 -25.37
CA LEU A 29 31.68 -7.79 -24.25
C LEU A 29 30.17 -7.97 -24.37
N SER A 30 29.59 -7.83 -25.57
CA SER A 30 28.15 -8.06 -25.81
C SER A 30 27.73 -9.52 -25.64
N LEU A 31 28.61 -10.48 -25.91
CA LEU A 31 28.33 -11.92 -25.75
C LEU A 31 28.53 -12.37 -24.29
N LEU A 32 29.50 -11.78 -23.57
CA LEU A 32 29.77 -12.05 -22.16
C LEU A 32 28.89 -11.22 -21.21
N SER A 33 28.37 -10.07 -21.67
CA SER A 33 27.36 -9.26 -20.97
C SER A 33 25.93 -9.65 -21.34
N GLY A 34 25.75 -10.79 -22.02
CA GLY A 34 24.44 -11.38 -22.32
C GLY A 34 23.61 -11.48 -21.04
N GLY A 35 22.79 -10.45 -20.79
CA GLY A 35 21.90 -10.36 -19.64
C GLY A 35 21.87 -9.06 -18.83
N PHE A 36 22.67 -8.03 -19.11
CA PHE A 36 22.58 -6.76 -18.35
C PHE A 36 22.12 -5.56 -19.19
N ASN A 37 20.96 -5.02 -18.76
CA ASN A 37 20.34 -3.75 -19.16
C ASN A 37 19.82 -3.63 -20.61
N ASP A 38 18.74 -4.36 -20.89
CA ASP A 38 17.65 -3.76 -21.66
C ASP A 38 16.53 -3.40 -20.68
N GLY A 39 16.42 -2.12 -20.35
CA GLY A 39 15.59 -1.58 -19.27
C GLY A 39 14.07 -1.64 -19.51
N THR A 40 13.61 -2.58 -20.32
CA THR A 40 12.22 -2.77 -20.77
C THR A 40 11.67 -4.18 -20.51
N LYS A 41 12.48 -5.10 -19.94
CA LYS A 41 12.04 -6.47 -19.56
C LYS A 41 11.55 -6.64 -18.11
N ASN A 42 11.51 -5.56 -17.32
CA ASN A 42 11.01 -5.60 -15.93
C ASN A 42 9.55 -5.12 -15.81
N GLU A 43 8.65 -5.56 -16.70
CA GLU A 43 7.25 -5.71 -16.30
C GLU A 43 7.09 -7.19 -15.96
N ILE A 44 7.31 -7.51 -14.69
CA ILE A 44 7.30 -8.89 -14.17
C ILE A 44 5.87 -9.41 -14.27
N VAL A 45 5.60 -10.21 -15.31
CA VAL A 45 4.45 -11.10 -15.34
C VAL A 45 4.75 -12.22 -14.35
N VAL A 46 4.13 -12.15 -13.17
CA VAL A 46 4.12 -13.30 -12.26
C VAL A 46 3.28 -14.38 -12.93
N SER A 47 3.92 -15.47 -13.38
CA SER A 47 3.20 -16.66 -13.83
C SER A 47 2.31 -17.17 -12.69
N THR A 48 0.99 -17.05 -12.84
CA THR A 48 -0.03 -17.28 -11.80
C THR A 48 -0.38 -18.76 -11.55
N HIS A 49 0.41 -19.70 -12.04
CA HIS A 49 0.18 -21.13 -11.76
C HIS A 49 0.68 -21.51 -10.37
N TYR A 50 -0.12 -21.22 -9.35
CA TYR A 50 0.02 -21.79 -8.02
C TYR A 50 -0.70 -23.14 -7.99
N ASN A 51 0.06 -24.25 -8.01
CA ASN A 51 -0.50 -25.57 -7.78
C ASN A 51 -0.49 -25.83 -6.25
N SER A 52 -1.65 -25.65 -5.62
CA SER A 52 -1.85 -25.87 -4.18
C SER A 52 -1.97 -27.36 -3.86
N THR A 53 -0.86 -28.04 -3.63
CA THR A 53 -0.85 -29.35 -2.93
C THR A 53 -0.63 -29.13 -1.44
N TRP A 54 -1.67 -28.68 -0.73
CA TRP A 54 -1.76 -28.76 0.73
C TRP A 54 -3.21 -29.07 1.12
N GLN A 55 -3.55 -30.37 1.15
CA GLN A 55 -4.79 -30.85 1.77
C GLN A 55 -4.58 -30.86 3.29
N MET A 56 -5.32 -30.01 4.01
CA MET A 56 -5.46 -30.08 5.46
C MET A 56 -6.56 -31.10 5.80
N HIS A 57 -6.25 -32.03 6.69
CA HIS A 57 -7.22 -32.97 7.26
C HIS A 57 -8.14 -32.23 8.25
N GLU A 58 -9.45 -32.23 7.98
CA GLU A 58 -10.49 -31.82 8.95
C GLU A 58 -10.64 -32.89 10.04
N HIS A 59 -10.71 -32.45 11.31
CA HIS A 59 -11.28 -33.23 12.40
C HIS A 59 -12.27 -32.35 13.19
N GLU A 60 -13.53 -32.77 13.18
CA GLU A 60 -14.66 -32.26 13.96
C GLU A 60 -14.49 -32.51 15.47
N HIS A 61 -15.09 -31.67 16.33
CA HIS A 61 -15.75 -31.99 17.63
C HIS A 61 -16.16 -30.66 18.33
N GLU A 62 -17.45 -30.32 18.40
CA GLU A 62 -18.47 -30.62 19.43
C GLU A 62 -18.47 -29.72 20.69
N ASP A 63 -19.63 -29.10 20.91
CA ASP A 63 -20.00 -28.01 21.82
C ASP A 63 -20.60 -28.54 23.14
N LYS A 64 -20.15 -28.06 24.32
CA LYS A 64 -20.89 -28.18 25.61
C LYS A 64 -20.59 -27.00 26.55
N GLY A 65 -21.63 -26.28 26.91
CA GLY A 65 -21.58 -25.05 27.70
C GLY A 65 -21.55 -25.18 29.22
N LEU A 66 -21.46 -24.04 29.89
CA LEU A 66 -21.66 -23.87 31.34
C LEU A 66 -22.30 -22.51 31.63
N ARG A 67 -23.46 -22.54 32.30
CA ARG A 67 -24.22 -21.41 32.86
C ARG A 67 -23.72 -21.08 34.26
N PHE A 68 -23.72 -19.81 34.66
CA PHE A 68 -23.88 -19.42 36.08
C PHE A 68 -24.73 -18.15 36.22
N GLU A 69 -25.65 -18.19 37.17
CA GLU A 69 -26.62 -17.15 37.55
C GLU A 69 -26.04 -16.08 38.51
N PRO A 70 -26.71 -14.92 38.65
CA PRO A 70 -26.15 -13.70 39.24
C PRO A 70 -26.50 -13.50 40.72
N GLN A 71 -25.66 -12.75 41.44
CA GLN A 71 -25.97 -12.23 42.78
C GLN A 71 -25.95 -10.69 42.80
N VAL A 72 -26.92 -10.15 43.55
CA VAL A 72 -27.35 -8.75 43.66
C VAL A 72 -26.50 -7.96 44.68
N PRO A 73 -26.36 -6.63 44.55
CA PRO A 73 -25.44 -5.81 45.34
C PRO A 73 -26.13 -5.05 46.49
N GLU A 74 -25.34 -4.62 47.49
CA GLU A 74 -25.77 -3.65 48.49
C GLU A 74 -24.86 -2.41 48.55
N HIS A 75 -25.57 -1.28 48.67
CA HIS A 75 -25.20 0.13 48.72
C HIS A 75 -24.17 0.51 49.80
N VAL A 76 -23.50 1.66 49.66
CA VAL A 76 -23.87 2.94 50.31
C VAL A 76 -23.02 4.09 49.72
N VAL A 77 -23.71 5.18 49.42
CA VAL A 77 -23.22 6.46 48.90
C VAL A 77 -22.83 7.36 50.08
N ASP A 78 -21.75 8.13 49.97
CA ASP A 78 -21.74 9.45 50.59
C ASP A 78 -21.19 10.53 49.67
N THR A 79 -21.86 11.67 49.79
CA THR A 79 -21.91 12.86 48.97
C THR A 79 -20.84 13.88 49.35
N GLN A 80 -20.38 14.69 48.39
CA GLN A 80 -20.41 16.17 48.45
C GLN A 80 -19.94 16.76 47.09
N PRO A 81 -20.60 17.81 46.54
CA PRO A 81 -20.22 18.43 45.28
C PRO A 81 -19.23 19.59 45.50
N ARG A 82 -18.07 19.55 44.85
CA ARG A 82 -17.20 20.73 44.68
C ARG A 82 -17.17 21.18 43.23
N ARG A 83 -17.44 22.47 43.07
CA ARG A 83 -17.50 23.29 41.86
C ARG A 83 -16.17 23.20 41.08
N PRO A 84 -16.14 22.83 39.78
CA PRO A 84 -14.91 22.91 39.02
C PRO A 84 -14.67 24.33 38.54
N GLU A 85 -13.51 24.86 38.90
CA GLU A 85 -12.82 25.92 38.16
C GLU A 85 -12.59 25.47 36.72
N ILE A 86 -12.69 26.43 35.78
CA ILE A 86 -12.49 26.19 34.36
C ILE A 86 -10.97 26.06 34.12
N GLU A 87 -10.47 24.82 34.13
CA GLU A 87 -9.15 24.49 33.59
C GLU A 87 -9.24 24.35 32.07
N ALA A 88 -8.23 24.89 31.38
CA ALA A 88 -8.01 24.70 29.95
C ALA A 88 -7.90 23.20 29.61
N PRO A 89 -8.34 22.76 28.41
CA PRO A 89 -8.36 21.34 28.07
C PRO A 89 -6.95 20.73 28.12
N PRO A 90 -6.77 19.55 28.74
CA PRO A 90 -5.46 18.95 28.89
C PRO A 90 -4.93 18.46 27.54
N ALA A 91 -3.64 18.73 27.32
CA ALA A 91 -2.87 18.11 26.26
C ALA A 91 -2.88 16.58 26.41
N GLN A 92 -3.03 15.92 25.26
CA GLN A 92 -2.73 14.52 24.93
C GLN A 92 -2.13 13.69 26.08
N THR A 93 -2.84 12.66 26.54
CA THR A 93 -2.29 11.58 27.37
C THR A 93 -1.25 10.81 26.57
N ALA A 94 0.00 11.26 26.61
CA ALA A 94 1.15 10.45 26.27
C ALA A 94 1.16 9.22 27.20
N GLN A 95 1.17 8.02 26.64
CA GLN A 95 1.69 6.85 27.36
C GLN A 95 3.06 7.27 27.91
N LYS A 96 3.26 7.15 29.23
CA LYS A 96 4.59 7.39 29.82
C LYS A 96 5.57 6.46 29.13
N SER A 97 6.43 7.00 28.27
CA SER A 97 7.52 6.27 27.65
C SER A 97 8.42 5.72 28.76
N VAL A 98 8.46 4.39 28.90
CA VAL A 98 9.40 3.74 29.80
C VAL A 98 10.79 3.89 29.18
N ASP A 99 11.74 4.40 29.95
CA ASP A 99 13.13 4.47 29.50
C ASP A 99 13.75 3.06 29.47
N ILE A 100 13.93 2.54 28.26
CA ILE A 100 14.44 1.19 28.02
C ILE A 100 15.86 1.01 28.56
N ALA A 101 16.64 2.10 28.66
CA ALA A 101 18.00 2.05 29.15
C ALA A 101 18.04 1.75 30.66
N THR A 102 17.02 2.14 31.43
CA THR A 102 17.04 2.03 32.90
C THR A 102 16.01 1.08 33.48
N VAL A 103 15.12 0.52 32.65
CA VAL A 103 14.09 -0.42 33.10
C VAL A 103 14.70 -1.70 33.70
N ALA A 104 14.10 -2.19 34.79
CA ALA A 104 14.58 -3.38 35.49
C ALA A 104 14.41 -4.69 34.69
N SER A 105 13.37 -4.75 33.86
CA SER A 105 13.07 -5.88 32.97
C SER A 105 12.64 -5.33 31.62
N LEU A 106 13.23 -5.85 30.56
CA LEU A 106 12.88 -5.45 29.20
C LEU A 106 11.42 -5.84 28.89
N PRO A 107 10.60 -4.91 28.35
CA PRO A 107 9.21 -5.20 28.00
C PRO A 107 9.09 -6.34 26.99
N GLY A 108 8.06 -7.16 27.17
CA GLY A 108 7.68 -8.19 26.21
C GLY A 108 7.02 -7.57 24.97
N THR A 109 7.33 -8.13 23.81
CA THR A 109 6.77 -7.76 22.51
C THR A 109 5.28 -8.09 22.45
N LYS A 110 4.48 -7.16 21.96
CA LYS A 110 3.04 -7.37 21.73
C LYS A 110 2.74 -7.32 20.24
N MET A 111 2.13 -8.37 19.70
CA MET A 111 1.59 -8.36 18.34
C MET A 111 0.20 -7.73 18.36
N VAL A 112 0.07 -6.54 17.76
CA VAL A 112 -1.17 -5.75 17.79
C VAL A 112 -2.15 -6.24 16.72
N HIS A 113 -1.65 -6.41 15.49
CA HIS A 113 -2.42 -6.91 14.36
C HIS A 113 -1.52 -7.73 13.43
N HIS A 114 -2.11 -8.75 12.81
CA HIS A 114 -1.42 -9.60 11.85
C HIS A 114 -2.35 -10.04 10.71
N ALA A 115 -1.89 -9.80 9.49
CA ALA A 115 -2.31 -10.50 8.27
C ALA A 115 -1.04 -11.04 7.59
N PRO A 116 -1.13 -12.07 6.71
CA PRO A 116 0.04 -12.57 5.98
C PRO A 116 0.83 -11.44 5.30
N GLY A 117 2.09 -11.28 5.67
CA GLY A 117 3.00 -10.23 5.18
C GLY A 117 2.79 -8.83 5.77
N TRP A 118 1.90 -8.67 6.77
CA TRP A 118 1.57 -7.39 7.38
C TRP A 118 1.40 -7.58 8.90
N THR A 119 2.40 -7.16 9.69
CA THR A 119 2.35 -7.34 11.15
C THR A 119 2.76 -6.07 11.87
N ILE A 120 1.97 -5.65 12.87
CA ILE A 120 2.33 -4.54 13.77
C ILE A 120 2.73 -5.13 15.12
N PHE A 121 3.96 -4.82 15.54
CA PHE A 121 4.49 -5.13 16.86
C PHE A 121 4.65 -3.85 17.68
N HIS A 122 4.40 -3.97 18.98
CA HIS A 122 4.95 -3.05 19.99
C HIS A 122 6.09 -3.73 20.74
N ASP A 123 7.11 -2.94 21.09
CA ASP A 123 8.27 -3.38 21.86
C ASP A 123 9.03 -4.55 21.21
N VAL A 124 9.41 -4.42 19.93
CA VAL A 124 10.22 -5.41 19.20
C VAL A 124 11.71 -5.02 19.19
N TYR A 125 12.60 -6.01 19.20
CA TYR A 125 14.04 -5.79 19.30
C TYR A 125 14.75 -6.23 18.03
N MET A 126 15.80 -5.53 17.63
CA MET A 126 16.67 -5.94 16.53
C MET A 126 18.11 -6.05 17.00
N SER A 127 18.74 -7.19 16.72
CA SER A 127 20.17 -7.40 16.95
C SER A 127 20.74 -8.28 15.84
N ASN A 128 21.87 -7.86 15.26
CA ASN A 128 22.56 -8.57 14.18
C ASN A 128 21.65 -8.92 12.98
N GLY A 129 20.69 -8.05 12.67
CA GLY A 129 19.75 -8.22 11.55
C GLY A 129 18.53 -9.08 11.86
N THR A 130 18.51 -9.78 12.99
CA THR A 130 17.38 -10.58 13.45
C THR A 130 16.41 -9.71 14.24
N LEU A 131 15.12 -9.82 13.92
CA LEU A 131 14.04 -9.31 14.76
C LEU A 131 13.73 -10.33 15.86
N PHE A 132 13.70 -9.87 17.11
CA PHE A 132 13.40 -10.70 18.26
C PHE A 132 12.04 -10.33 18.84
N VAL A 133 11.15 -11.31 18.88
CA VAL A 133 9.90 -11.26 19.64
C VAL A 133 10.23 -11.72 21.06
N VAL A 134 10.20 -10.79 22.01
CA VAL A 134 10.47 -11.08 23.43
C VAL A 134 9.17 -11.48 24.10
N THR A 135 9.00 -12.74 24.46
CA THR A 135 7.76 -13.22 25.08
C THR A 135 8.04 -14.41 25.99
N ASP A 136 7.32 -14.49 27.10
CA ASP A 136 7.32 -15.66 27.98
C ASP A 136 6.17 -16.63 27.65
N GLU A 137 5.36 -16.30 26.64
CA GLU A 137 4.34 -17.17 26.06
C GLU A 137 4.98 -18.17 25.06
N GLU A 138 4.30 -19.29 24.80
CA GLU A 138 4.76 -20.27 23.82
C GLU A 138 4.79 -19.64 22.41
N PRO A 139 5.85 -19.84 21.61
CA PRO A 139 5.94 -19.28 20.24
C PRO A 139 4.77 -19.66 19.32
N SER A 140 4.06 -20.77 19.60
CA SER A 140 2.88 -21.21 18.86
C SER A 140 1.65 -20.31 19.02
N GLU A 141 1.64 -19.44 20.03
CA GLU A 141 0.59 -18.40 20.18
C GLU A 141 0.74 -17.27 19.14
N PHE A 142 1.89 -17.22 18.45
CA PHE A 142 2.14 -16.31 17.35
C PHE A 142 1.95 -17.03 16.00
N PRO A 143 1.61 -16.29 14.93
CA PRO A 143 1.62 -16.83 13.59
C PRO A 143 2.99 -17.38 13.24
N ASP A 144 3.03 -18.49 12.49
CA ASP A 144 4.27 -19.04 11.98
C ASP A 144 5.06 -17.92 11.25
N PRO A 145 6.37 -17.73 11.54
CA PRO A 145 7.21 -16.73 10.90
C PRO A 145 7.09 -16.65 9.38
N VAL A 146 6.78 -17.77 8.72
CA VAL A 146 6.55 -17.81 7.27
C VAL A 146 5.46 -16.84 6.82
N TYR A 147 4.46 -16.53 7.65
CA TYR A 147 3.40 -15.57 7.38
C TYR A 147 3.73 -14.14 7.83
N ILE A 148 4.83 -13.93 8.56
CA ILE A 148 5.24 -12.61 9.05
C ILE A 148 6.30 -11.99 8.14
N THR A 149 7.35 -12.76 7.81
CA THR A 149 8.53 -12.24 7.09
C THR A 149 9.19 -13.31 6.20
N SER A 150 10.26 -12.92 5.52
CA SER A 150 11.10 -13.75 4.66
C SER A 150 12.57 -13.34 4.77
N THR A 151 13.46 -14.03 4.06
CA THR A 151 14.89 -13.66 3.99
C THR A 151 15.16 -12.39 3.15
N GLY A 152 14.12 -11.77 2.56
CA GLY A 152 14.26 -10.57 1.73
C GLY A 152 14.87 -10.83 0.35
N LEU A 153 15.02 -12.08 -0.07
CA LEU A 153 15.56 -12.43 -1.39
C LEU A 153 14.56 -12.12 -2.53
N PRO A 154 15.04 -11.78 -3.74
CA PRO A 154 14.21 -11.66 -4.94
C PRO A 154 13.34 -12.89 -5.17
N ALA A 155 12.09 -12.66 -5.56
CA ALA A 155 11.13 -13.70 -5.87
C ALA A 155 11.39 -14.24 -7.28
N VAL A 156 11.90 -15.47 -7.35
CA VAL A 156 12.08 -16.24 -8.58
C VAL A 156 11.25 -17.50 -8.47
N ASN A 157 10.55 -17.88 -9.55
CA ASN A 157 9.69 -19.05 -9.57
C ASN A 157 10.50 -20.35 -9.77
N SER A 158 11.35 -20.68 -8.79
CA SER A 158 12.04 -21.96 -8.70
C SER A 158 11.89 -22.53 -7.29
N GLU A 159 11.79 -23.87 -7.18
CA GLU A 159 11.64 -24.55 -5.90
C GLU A 159 12.76 -24.20 -4.90
N GLU A 160 13.99 -24.07 -5.42
CA GLU A 160 15.16 -23.64 -4.65
C GLU A 160 14.99 -22.22 -4.10
N ASN A 161 14.60 -21.24 -4.92
CA ASN A 161 14.40 -19.87 -4.45
C ASN A 161 13.21 -19.75 -3.49
N ILE A 162 12.13 -20.50 -3.73
CA ILE A 162 10.98 -20.56 -2.83
C ILE A 162 11.40 -21.05 -1.44
N ARG A 163 12.23 -22.10 -1.36
CA ARG A 163 12.79 -22.58 -0.09
C ARG A 163 13.75 -21.59 0.54
N ALA A 164 14.64 -20.97 -0.25
CA ALA A 164 15.61 -19.99 0.25
C ALA A 164 14.96 -18.70 0.79
N ARG A 165 13.72 -18.41 0.39
CA ARG A 165 12.92 -17.29 0.92
C ARG A 165 12.23 -17.59 2.25
N LEU A 166 12.23 -18.84 2.72
CA LEU A 166 11.64 -19.14 4.03
C LEU A 166 12.48 -18.49 5.13
N PRO A 167 11.84 -17.75 6.06
CA PRO A 167 12.55 -17.12 7.15
C PRO A 167 13.19 -18.17 8.05
N THR A 168 14.29 -17.78 8.66
CA THR A 168 15.05 -18.54 9.64
C THR A 168 15.09 -17.77 10.95
N LYS A 169 15.69 -18.37 11.98
CA LYS A 169 16.01 -17.68 13.23
C LYS A 169 16.94 -16.46 13.06
N TYR A 170 17.51 -16.25 11.88
CA TYR A 170 18.32 -15.06 11.58
C TYR A 170 17.47 -13.89 11.09
N ASP A 171 16.21 -14.12 10.71
CA ASP A 171 15.27 -13.10 10.24
C ASP A 171 14.29 -12.71 11.34
N LEU A 172 13.68 -13.71 12.00
CA LEU A 172 12.76 -13.56 13.14
C LEU A 172 12.99 -14.69 14.14
N ASP A 173 13.19 -14.37 15.41
CA ASP A 173 13.41 -15.34 16.48
C ASP A 173 12.60 -14.99 17.74
N PHE A 174 12.28 -16.00 18.55
CA PHE A 174 11.53 -15.86 19.79
C PHE A 174 12.46 -16.10 20.97
N ILE A 175 12.43 -15.19 21.95
CA ILE A 175 13.24 -15.31 23.16
C ILE A 175 12.42 -14.92 24.38
N THR A 176 12.72 -15.49 25.53
CA THR A 176 12.08 -15.14 26.80
C THR A 176 12.55 -13.77 27.30
N THR A 177 11.78 -13.15 28.20
CA THR A 177 12.21 -11.90 28.85
C THR A 177 13.51 -12.10 29.64
N ALA A 178 13.69 -13.29 30.24
CA ALA A 178 14.92 -13.66 30.94
C ALA A 178 16.13 -13.79 29.98
N GLU A 179 15.93 -14.36 28.79
CA GLU A 179 16.97 -14.44 27.76
C GLU A 179 17.32 -13.07 27.20
N ALA A 180 16.33 -12.23 26.92
CA ALA A 180 16.55 -10.85 26.49
C ALA A 180 17.35 -10.07 27.55
N GLN A 181 16.98 -10.21 28.83
CA GLN A 181 17.69 -9.59 29.95
C GLN A 181 19.13 -10.13 30.07
N LYS A 182 19.36 -11.43 29.85
CA LYS A 182 20.71 -12.00 29.85
C LYS A 182 21.56 -11.47 28.68
N ARG A 183 20.96 -11.30 27.50
CA ARG A 183 21.65 -10.86 26.28
C ARG A 183 21.99 -9.36 26.29
N TRP A 184 21.05 -8.52 26.74
CA TRP A 184 21.12 -7.06 26.58
C TRP A 184 20.87 -6.25 27.85
N GLY A 185 20.53 -6.90 28.96
CA GLY A 185 20.36 -6.23 30.24
C GLY A 185 21.67 -5.66 30.79
N ARG A 186 21.53 -4.71 31.72
CA ARG A 186 22.68 -4.15 32.46
C ARG A 186 23.39 -5.24 33.24
N ARG A 187 24.72 -5.16 33.30
CA ARG A 187 25.56 -6.05 34.13
C ARG A 187 25.91 -5.42 35.47
N ASP A 188 26.50 -6.22 36.34
CA ASP A 188 27.07 -5.74 37.60
C ASP A 188 28.08 -4.62 37.33
N GLY A 189 27.80 -3.43 37.88
CA GLY A 189 28.62 -2.23 37.69
C GLY A 189 28.21 -1.35 36.50
N GLU A 190 27.27 -1.78 35.67
CA GLU A 190 26.67 -0.95 34.61
C GLU A 190 25.39 -0.26 35.11
N ALA A 191 25.21 1.01 34.74
CA ALA A 191 24.02 1.77 35.13
C ALA A 191 22.80 1.45 34.24
N GLU A 192 23.04 1.08 32.98
CA GLU A 192 22.04 1.02 31.91
C GLU A 192 22.10 -0.29 31.13
N ASN A 193 20.96 -0.70 30.58
CA ASN A 193 20.82 -1.79 29.64
C ASN A 193 21.52 -1.44 28.31
N ARG A 194 21.96 -2.46 27.58
CA ARG A 194 22.60 -2.34 26.26
C ARG A 194 21.58 -2.34 25.12
N VAL A 195 20.46 -1.65 25.37
CA VAL A 195 19.32 -1.53 24.48
C VAL A 195 19.06 -0.06 24.20
N TYR A 196 18.90 0.30 22.93
CA TYR A 196 18.71 1.68 22.51
C TYR A 196 17.41 1.83 21.72
N SER A 197 16.49 2.66 22.22
CA SER A 197 15.22 2.92 21.54
C SER A 197 15.43 3.70 20.24
N VAL A 198 14.84 3.20 19.16
CA VAL A 198 14.59 3.95 17.93
C VAL A 198 13.19 4.53 18.05
N GLU A 199 13.11 5.77 18.50
CA GLU A 199 11.84 6.45 18.78
C GLU A 199 10.97 6.61 17.52
N GLY A 200 9.66 6.67 17.76
CA GLY A 200 8.63 6.88 16.74
C GLY A 200 8.09 5.59 16.10
N ASN A 201 7.14 5.79 15.21
CA ASN A 201 6.48 4.74 14.44
C ASN A 201 7.35 4.33 13.25
N THR A 202 7.78 3.08 13.20
CA THR A 202 8.64 2.54 12.15
C THR A 202 7.88 1.60 11.22
N VAL A 203 8.05 1.76 9.92
CA VAL A 203 7.70 0.73 8.93
C VAL A 203 8.98 0.11 8.39
N LEU A 204 9.08 -1.20 8.48
CA LEU A 204 10.16 -2.00 7.90
C LEU A 204 9.64 -2.69 6.64
N PHE A 205 10.12 -2.25 5.50
CA PHE A 205 9.92 -2.91 4.22
C PHE A 205 11.02 -3.96 4.01
N ASN A 206 10.65 -5.23 4.16
CA ASN A 206 11.54 -6.36 3.92
C ASN A 206 11.60 -6.77 2.43
N ASP A 207 10.88 -6.07 1.57
CA ASP A 207 10.86 -6.33 0.14
C ASP A 207 12.24 -6.09 -0.52
N PRO A 208 12.68 -6.98 -1.43
CA PRO A 208 13.83 -6.71 -2.29
C PRO A 208 13.51 -5.61 -3.31
N HIS A 209 14.56 -4.99 -3.87
CA HIS A 209 14.41 -3.96 -4.89
C HIS A 209 13.60 -4.36 -6.15
N GLN A 210 13.41 -5.66 -6.41
CA GLN A 210 12.79 -6.23 -7.62
C GLN A 210 11.46 -5.58 -8.03
N PHE A 211 10.68 -5.06 -7.08
CA PHE A 211 9.38 -4.44 -7.34
C PHE A 211 9.30 -2.97 -6.87
N LEU A 212 10.33 -2.45 -6.21
CA LEU A 212 10.28 -1.15 -5.56
C LEU A 212 10.50 0.01 -6.53
N ASP A 213 11.21 -0.21 -7.65
CA ASP A 213 11.49 0.82 -8.68
C ASP A 213 10.31 1.04 -9.66
N HIS A 214 9.11 0.62 -9.27
CA HIS A 214 7.94 0.64 -10.13
C HIS A 214 6.76 1.36 -9.46
N TYR A 215 6.27 2.44 -10.07
CA TYR A 215 5.28 3.35 -9.45
C TYR A 215 4.04 2.64 -8.91
N TYR A 216 3.44 1.73 -9.69
CA TYR A 216 2.28 0.98 -9.24
C TYR A 216 2.61 0.09 -8.03
N HIS A 217 3.67 -0.71 -8.09
CA HIS A 217 4.01 -1.65 -7.00
C HIS A 217 4.43 -0.92 -5.73
N PHE A 218 5.11 0.22 -5.85
CA PHE A 218 5.51 1.01 -4.71
C PHE A 218 4.33 1.76 -4.08
N VAL A 219 3.51 2.45 -4.87
CA VAL A 219 2.48 3.34 -4.33
C VAL A 219 1.11 2.65 -4.22
N ALA A 220 0.64 2.01 -5.28
CA ALA A 220 -0.70 1.42 -5.36
C ALA A 220 -0.78 -0.01 -4.78
N GLU A 221 0.34 -0.56 -4.33
CA GLU A 221 0.42 -1.85 -3.65
C GLU A 221 1.13 -1.72 -2.30
N LEU A 222 2.44 -1.46 -2.26
CA LEU A 222 3.20 -1.42 -1.00
C LEU A 222 2.69 -0.33 -0.05
N LEU A 223 2.71 0.93 -0.46
CA LEU A 223 2.25 2.05 0.37
C LEU A 223 0.73 1.99 0.63
N PHE A 224 -0.03 1.56 -0.37
CA PHE A 224 -1.48 1.38 -0.27
C PHE A 224 -1.86 0.40 0.84
N GLY A 225 -1.29 -0.80 0.84
CA GLY A 225 -1.50 -1.80 1.89
C GLY A 225 -0.95 -1.31 3.24
N THR A 226 0.21 -0.65 3.24
CA THR A 226 0.84 -0.10 4.44
C THR A 226 -0.09 0.88 5.15
N TRP A 227 -0.65 1.83 4.39
CA TRP A 227 -1.54 2.83 4.93
C TRP A 227 -2.91 2.24 5.30
N ALA A 228 -3.44 1.27 4.54
CA ALA A 228 -4.67 0.57 4.91
C ALA A 228 -4.54 -0.13 6.26
N PHE A 229 -3.47 -0.90 6.46
CA PHE A 229 -3.21 -1.60 7.70
C PHE A 229 -2.99 -0.63 8.87
N TRP A 230 -2.12 0.37 8.67
CA TRP A 230 -1.78 1.32 9.72
C TRP A 230 -2.96 2.20 10.12
N SER A 231 -3.65 2.83 9.16
CA SER A 231 -4.79 3.69 9.46
C SER A 231 -5.95 2.93 10.10
N GLY A 232 -6.14 1.66 9.74
CA GLY A 232 -7.08 0.75 10.41
C GLY A 232 -6.67 0.45 11.84
N ALA A 233 -5.40 0.10 12.10
CA ALA A 233 -4.91 -0.13 13.46
C ALA A 233 -5.09 1.10 14.36
N GLN A 234 -4.83 2.30 13.82
CA GLN A 234 -4.97 3.56 14.55
C GLN A 234 -6.44 4.02 14.69
N SER A 235 -7.39 3.40 13.99
CA SER A 235 -8.81 3.73 14.13
C SER A 235 -9.39 3.28 15.47
N GLN A 236 -8.70 2.40 16.20
CA GLN A 236 -9.09 1.93 17.53
C GLN A 236 -8.92 2.98 18.64
N TRP A 237 -8.50 4.21 18.32
CA TRP A 237 -8.55 5.33 19.25
C TRP A 237 -9.99 5.86 19.42
N GLU A 238 -10.81 5.11 20.15
CA GLU A 238 -11.95 5.69 20.88
C GLU A 238 -11.45 6.27 22.21
N PRO A 239 -11.95 7.45 22.66
CA PRO A 239 -11.67 7.93 24.01
C PRO A 239 -12.14 6.89 25.03
N PRO A 240 -11.42 6.72 26.17
CA PRO A 240 -11.84 5.78 27.21
C PRO A 240 -13.30 6.07 27.58
N ARG A 241 -14.17 5.07 27.44
CA ARG A 241 -15.51 5.15 28.04
C ARG A 241 -15.29 5.19 29.55
N THR A 242 -15.31 6.39 30.12
CA THR A 242 -15.36 6.57 31.56
C THR A 242 -16.70 6.04 32.04
N SER A 243 -16.63 4.81 32.52
CA SER A 243 -17.36 4.24 33.64
C SER A 243 -18.38 5.16 34.31
N THR A 244 -19.58 4.59 34.47
CA THR A 244 -20.50 4.77 35.60
C THR A 244 -21.14 6.14 35.78
N LYS A 245 -22.30 6.30 35.14
CA LYS A 245 -23.59 6.68 35.75
C LYS A 245 -24.56 6.90 34.59
N ASP A 246 -25.30 5.85 34.22
CA ASP A 246 -26.64 5.91 33.62
C ASP A 246 -27.06 4.49 33.24
N THR A 247 -27.07 3.61 34.24
CA THR A 247 -27.76 2.32 34.16
C THR A 247 -28.93 2.42 35.12
N MET A 248 -30.09 2.88 34.64
CA MET A 248 -31.39 2.74 35.33
C MET A 248 -32.53 3.38 34.51
N HIS A 249 -32.62 3.17 33.18
CA HIS A 249 -33.84 3.58 32.46
C HIS A 249 -34.21 2.82 31.16
N ASN A 250 -33.60 1.67 30.85
CA ASN A 250 -33.93 0.89 29.64
C ASN A 250 -34.36 -0.56 29.91
N LEU A 251 -34.93 -0.85 31.08
CA LEU A 251 -35.87 -1.98 31.22
C LEU A 251 -37.27 -1.38 31.27
N PHE A 252 -38.19 -1.95 30.49
CA PHE A 252 -39.59 -1.54 30.29
C PHE A 252 -39.82 -0.41 29.28
N LEU A 253 -39.87 -0.78 28.00
CA LEU A 253 -41.08 -0.71 27.15
C LEU A 253 -40.67 -1.00 25.69
N GLY A 254 -41.41 -1.89 25.04
CA GLY A 254 -41.16 -2.28 23.67
C GLY A 254 -41.50 -1.20 22.65
N SER A 255 -41.09 -1.49 21.41
CA SER A 255 -41.52 -0.88 20.14
C SER A 255 -40.93 0.50 19.77
N SER A 256 -40.19 0.45 18.66
CA SER A 256 -39.86 1.49 17.66
C SER A 256 -38.50 2.20 17.74
N PRO A 257 -37.80 2.32 16.58
CA PRO A 257 -36.52 2.99 16.45
C PRO A 257 -36.76 4.49 16.27
N PHE A 258 -36.34 5.29 17.25
CA PHE A 258 -36.29 6.74 17.09
C PHE A 258 -34.85 7.21 17.10
N PHE A 259 -34.45 7.69 15.92
CA PHE A 259 -33.32 8.55 15.66
C PHE A 259 -33.22 9.66 16.72
N HIS A 260 -32.04 9.80 17.32
CA HIS A 260 -31.63 11.07 17.91
C HIS A 260 -30.33 11.56 17.28
N THR A 261 -30.54 12.48 16.34
CA THR A 261 -29.59 13.45 15.84
C THR A 261 -29.08 14.32 16.99
N SER A 262 -27.86 14.05 17.45
CA SER A 262 -27.03 15.03 18.14
C SER A 262 -25.76 15.20 17.31
N SER A 263 -25.87 16.08 16.32
CA SER A 263 -24.79 16.58 15.48
C SER A 263 -23.80 17.40 16.32
N LYS A 264 -22.82 16.72 16.91
CA LYS A 264 -21.47 17.28 17.02
C LYS A 264 -20.56 16.33 16.25
N GLN A 265 -20.39 16.68 14.99
CA GLN A 265 -19.46 16.07 14.05
C GLN A 265 -18.04 16.25 14.63
N ILE A 266 -17.61 15.34 15.49
CA ILE A 266 -16.21 15.21 15.87
C ILE A 266 -15.60 14.46 14.69
N SER A 267 -14.96 15.19 13.78
CA SER A 267 -14.08 14.57 12.79
C SER A 267 -13.13 13.62 13.53
N PRO A 268 -12.95 12.36 13.08
CA PRO A 268 -12.03 11.44 13.74
C PRO A 268 -10.65 12.10 13.86
N PRO A 269 -9.90 11.84 14.95
CA PRO A 269 -8.57 12.40 15.10
C PRO A 269 -7.69 12.00 13.90
N PRO A 270 -6.76 12.87 13.49
CA PRO A 270 -5.87 12.58 12.37
C PRO A 270 -5.07 11.31 12.66
N VAL A 271 -4.94 10.43 11.67
CA VAL A 271 -4.14 9.20 11.79
C VAL A 271 -2.67 9.61 12.01
N PRO A 272 -2.02 9.13 13.09
CA PRO A 272 -0.58 9.30 13.27
C PRO A 272 0.17 8.79 12.04
N VAL A 273 1.09 9.59 11.51
CA VAL A 273 1.92 9.16 10.38
C VAL A 273 3.12 8.36 10.86
N PHE A 274 3.76 7.65 9.94
CA PHE A 274 5.04 7.02 10.21
C PHE A 274 6.12 8.08 10.41
N ASP A 275 7.00 7.86 11.37
CA ASP A 275 8.19 8.68 11.58
C ASP A 275 9.36 8.17 10.71
N ARG A 276 9.35 6.88 10.39
CA ARG A 276 10.42 6.20 9.67
C ARG A 276 9.93 5.11 8.73
N ALA A 277 10.54 5.05 7.56
CA ALA A 277 10.45 3.90 6.65
C ALA A 277 11.86 3.36 6.37
N ILE A 278 12.06 2.06 6.62
CA ILE A 278 13.32 1.36 6.42
C ILE A 278 13.16 0.39 5.24
N PHE A 279 13.98 0.54 4.20
CA PHE A 279 14.07 -0.40 3.09
C PHE A 279 15.28 -1.31 3.30
N ALA A 280 15.09 -2.45 3.97
CA ALA A 280 16.19 -3.29 4.43
C ALA A 280 17.04 -3.91 3.29
N HIS A 281 16.44 -4.10 2.10
CA HIS A 281 17.04 -4.79 0.96
C HIS A 281 17.07 -3.96 -0.33
N ALA A 282 16.99 -2.63 -0.18
CA ALA A 282 17.14 -1.71 -1.30
C ALA A 282 17.99 -0.49 -0.92
N SER A 283 18.99 -0.22 -1.75
CA SER A 283 19.77 1.02 -1.71
C SER A 283 18.93 2.23 -2.13
N ALA A 284 19.48 3.44 -1.95
CA ALA A 284 18.83 4.68 -2.35
C ALA A 284 18.29 4.66 -3.81
N PRO A 285 19.05 4.33 -4.87
CA PRO A 285 18.50 4.36 -6.23
C PRO A 285 17.45 3.28 -6.48
N GLN A 286 17.49 2.16 -5.74
CA GLN A 286 16.73 0.94 -6.05
C GLN A 286 15.23 0.98 -5.72
N TRP A 287 14.78 1.92 -4.88
CA TRP A 287 13.34 2.13 -4.65
C TRP A 287 12.76 3.29 -5.47
N ARG A 288 13.60 4.00 -6.24
CA ARG A 288 13.16 5.14 -7.04
C ARG A 288 12.81 4.67 -8.43
N ASP A 289 11.57 4.90 -8.84
CA ASP A 289 11.10 4.60 -10.18
C ASP A 289 11.70 5.54 -11.23
N LYS A 290 11.75 5.06 -12.48
CA LYS A 290 12.28 5.85 -13.61
C LYS A 290 11.48 7.15 -13.86
N PRO A 291 10.12 7.15 -13.81
CA PRO A 291 9.35 8.39 -13.90
C PRO A 291 9.54 9.35 -12.72
N GLY A 292 10.09 8.88 -11.60
CA GLY A 292 10.33 9.67 -10.39
C GLY A 292 9.08 9.96 -9.57
N PHE A 293 8.02 9.15 -9.70
CA PHE A 293 6.80 9.28 -8.91
C PHE A 293 6.89 8.70 -7.50
N ASN A 294 7.73 7.69 -7.24
CA ASN A 294 7.93 7.13 -5.90
C ASN A 294 8.44 8.22 -4.95
N GLY A 295 9.54 8.87 -5.34
CA GLY A 295 10.12 9.97 -4.57
C GLY A 295 9.17 11.16 -4.45
N TYR A 296 8.46 11.51 -5.52
CA TYR A 296 7.48 12.59 -5.52
C TYR A 296 6.32 12.30 -4.55
N PHE A 297 5.67 11.15 -4.71
CA PHE A 297 4.48 10.77 -3.95
C PHE A 297 4.81 10.62 -2.47
N PHE A 298 5.91 9.94 -2.14
CA PHE A 298 6.26 9.66 -0.75
C PHE A 298 6.60 10.95 0.01
N ARG A 299 7.33 11.88 -0.61
CA ARG A 299 7.64 13.19 -0.02
C ARG A 299 6.43 14.12 0.04
N ALA A 300 5.50 14.01 -0.90
CA ALA A 300 4.26 14.77 -0.87
C ALA A 300 3.29 14.26 0.21
N ALA A 301 3.17 12.94 0.39
CA ALA A 301 2.29 12.32 1.38
C ALA A 301 2.84 12.40 2.81
N PHE A 302 4.16 12.26 2.99
CA PHE A 302 4.85 12.21 4.28
C PHE A 302 6.13 13.06 4.26
N PRO A 303 6.02 14.40 4.31
CA PRO A 303 7.17 15.30 4.17
C PRO A 303 8.22 15.16 5.28
N SER A 304 7.81 14.78 6.49
CA SER A 304 8.70 14.62 7.65
C SER A 304 9.27 13.22 7.83
N LEU A 305 8.94 12.28 6.95
CA LEU A 305 9.34 10.87 7.07
C LEU A 305 10.86 10.70 6.92
N ALA A 306 11.49 10.08 7.91
CA ALA A 306 12.86 9.61 7.80
C ALA A 306 12.91 8.38 6.90
N LEU A 307 13.82 8.39 5.91
CA LEU A 307 14.03 7.26 5.01
C LEU A 307 15.38 6.63 5.32
N GLU A 308 15.36 5.35 5.64
CA GLU A 308 16.55 4.52 5.80
C GLU A 308 16.56 3.47 4.67
N THR A 309 17.74 3.20 4.15
CA THR A 309 17.99 2.27 3.04
C THR A 309 18.81 1.08 3.54
N GLN A 310 19.13 0.16 2.63
CA GLN A 310 19.91 -1.03 2.96
C GLN A 310 21.21 -0.69 3.69
N ASP A 311 21.92 0.37 3.29
CA ASP A 311 23.19 0.74 3.93
C ASP A 311 22.99 1.15 5.41
N ASP A 312 21.94 1.92 5.70
CA ASP A 312 21.56 2.33 7.05
C ASP A 312 21.15 1.11 7.90
N TRP A 313 20.41 0.17 7.30
CA TRP A 313 20.07 -1.10 7.95
C TRP A 313 21.33 -1.92 8.27
N GLN A 314 22.26 -2.02 7.34
CA GLN A 314 23.53 -2.73 7.53
C GLN A 314 24.41 -2.08 8.60
N ASP A 315 24.37 -0.75 8.77
CA ASP A 315 25.02 -0.08 9.90
C ASP A 315 24.42 -0.54 11.24
N ARG A 316 23.10 -0.67 11.33
CA ARG A 316 22.45 -1.19 12.54
C ARG A 316 22.85 -2.64 12.83
N ILE A 317 22.94 -3.48 11.79
CA ILE A 317 23.44 -4.87 11.92
C ILE A 317 24.85 -4.87 12.49
N ARG A 318 25.79 -4.14 11.87
CA ARG A 318 27.18 -4.05 12.33
C ARG A 318 27.29 -3.56 13.78
N ASN A 319 26.51 -2.56 14.16
CA ASN A 319 26.54 -1.98 15.50
C ASN A 319 25.94 -2.87 16.60
N THR A 320 25.25 -3.94 16.22
CA THR A 320 24.60 -4.88 17.14
C THR A 320 25.20 -6.29 17.07
N GLN A 321 26.23 -6.51 16.26
CA GLN A 321 26.94 -7.79 16.22
C GLN A 321 27.45 -8.17 17.62
N PRO A 322 27.19 -9.42 18.08
CA PRO A 322 27.69 -9.88 19.37
C PRO A 322 29.22 -9.87 19.37
N LEU A 323 29.80 -9.32 20.45
CA LEU A 323 31.25 -9.32 20.67
C LEU A 323 31.60 -10.35 21.74
N PRO A 324 32.68 -11.13 21.59
CA PRO A 324 33.18 -11.98 22.66
C PRO A 324 33.52 -11.13 23.89
N VAL A 325 33.10 -11.52 25.09
CA VAL A 325 33.42 -10.81 26.34
C VAL A 325 34.92 -10.56 26.53
N SER A 326 35.77 -11.48 26.05
CA SER A 326 37.24 -11.37 26.07
C SER A 326 37.79 -10.20 25.24
N SER A 327 37.02 -9.70 24.27
CA SER A 327 37.38 -8.53 23.44
C SER A 327 37.11 -7.19 24.12
N LEU A 328 36.30 -7.17 25.19
CA LEU A 328 35.83 -5.96 25.86
C LEU A 328 36.54 -5.69 27.20
N SER A 329 37.16 -6.71 27.82
CA SER A 329 38.04 -6.52 28.98
C SER A 329 39.15 -7.58 29.01
N PRO A 330 40.42 -7.19 29.20
CA PRO A 330 41.54 -8.12 29.32
C PRO A 330 41.49 -9.01 30.58
N THR A 331 40.59 -8.74 31.52
CA THR A 331 40.38 -9.54 32.73
C THR A 331 39.17 -10.48 32.66
N ALA A 332 38.37 -10.41 31.60
CA ALA A 332 37.14 -11.20 31.49
C ALA A 332 37.43 -12.59 30.90
N SER A 333 37.11 -13.63 31.67
CA SER A 333 37.33 -15.05 31.33
C SER A 333 36.00 -15.75 31.12
N GLY A 334 35.33 -15.47 29.99
CA GLY A 334 34.07 -16.12 29.62
C GLY A 334 33.86 -16.19 28.11
N GLU A 335 33.20 -17.27 27.66
CA GLU A 335 32.74 -17.48 26.27
C GLU A 335 31.43 -16.74 25.96
N GLU A 336 30.92 -15.93 26.89
CA GLU A 336 29.68 -15.19 26.68
C GLU A 336 29.83 -14.15 25.56
N GLU A 337 28.83 -14.09 24.68
CA GLU A 337 28.70 -13.10 23.63
C GLU A 337 27.88 -11.91 24.13
N LEU A 338 28.48 -10.72 24.10
CA LEU A 338 27.88 -9.45 24.52
C LEU A 338 27.27 -8.74 23.29
N GLY A 339 25.97 -8.87 23.08
CA GLY A 339 25.24 -8.17 21.99
C GLY A 339 24.61 -6.85 22.41
N ARG A 340 24.34 -5.94 21.47
CA ARG A 340 23.45 -4.79 21.70
C ARG A 340 22.16 -5.01 20.93
N ALA A 341 21.09 -4.31 21.31
CA ALA A 341 19.86 -4.31 20.52
C ALA A 341 19.33 -2.90 20.30
N TYR A 342 18.72 -2.69 19.13
CA TYR A 342 17.81 -1.58 18.91
C TYR A 342 16.41 -2.01 19.34
N HIS A 343 15.72 -1.16 20.09
CA HIS A 343 14.34 -1.37 20.51
C HIS A 343 13.42 -0.48 19.68
N PHE A 344 12.36 -1.03 19.11
CA PHE A 344 11.37 -0.30 18.35
C PHE A 344 10.03 -0.32 19.12
N PRO A 345 9.59 0.83 19.68
CA PRO A 345 8.34 0.89 20.44
C PRO A 345 7.12 0.53 19.61
N ALA A 346 7.10 0.91 18.32
CA ALA A 346 6.08 0.51 17.37
C ALA A 346 6.73 0.25 16.00
N MET A 347 6.62 -0.98 15.51
CA MET A 347 7.12 -1.40 14.21
C MET A 347 6.06 -2.15 13.42
N MET A 348 5.85 -1.73 12.17
CA MET A 348 5.11 -2.49 11.18
C MET A 348 6.09 -3.21 10.25
N VAL A 349 6.03 -4.54 10.20
CA VAL A 349 6.79 -5.36 9.25
C VAL A 349 5.92 -5.63 8.03
N VAL A 350 6.48 -5.35 6.86
CA VAL A 350 5.84 -5.54 5.56
C VAL A 350 6.71 -6.43 4.69
N ASP A 351 6.14 -7.54 4.22
CA ASP A 351 6.85 -8.53 3.41
C ASP A 351 5.95 -9.15 2.33
N ARG A 352 6.33 -8.94 1.07
CA ARG A 352 5.66 -9.49 -0.12
C ARG A 352 5.66 -11.02 -0.14
N SER A 353 6.78 -11.67 0.17
CA SER A 353 6.89 -13.13 0.11
C SER A 353 5.94 -13.82 1.10
N ALA A 354 5.78 -13.24 2.28
CA ALA A 354 4.83 -13.69 3.30
C ALA A 354 3.39 -13.36 2.88
N ALA A 355 3.12 -12.19 2.27
CA ALA A 355 1.80 -11.85 1.76
C ALA A 355 1.30 -12.86 0.72
N PHE A 356 2.15 -13.34 -0.19
CA PHE A 356 1.80 -14.37 -1.18
C PHE A 356 1.38 -15.72 -0.59
N LYS A 357 1.62 -15.98 0.70
CA LYS A 357 1.15 -17.19 1.40
C LYS A 357 -0.27 -17.02 1.95
N GLY A 358 -0.78 -15.79 2.01
CA GLY A 358 -2.15 -15.51 2.38
C GLY A 358 -3.14 -15.87 1.27
N ARG A 359 -4.42 -16.05 1.66
CA ARG A 359 -5.48 -16.45 0.73
C ARG A 359 -5.77 -15.37 -0.32
N MET A 360 -5.85 -14.11 0.09
CA MET A 360 -6.24 -13.02 -0.81
C MET A 360 -5.17 -12.78 -1.87
N CYS A 361 -3.92 -12.63 -1.46
CA CYS A 361 -2.81 -12.43 -2.39
C CYS A 361 -2.47 -13.75 -3.11
N GLY A 362 -2.21 -14.84 -2.41
CA GLY A 362 -1.76 -16.09 -3.03
C GLY A 362 -2.75 -16.73 -4.01
N SER A 363 -4.05 -16.67 -3.72
CA SER A 363 -5.06 -17.45 -4.45
C SER A 363 -6.20 -16.65 -5.08
N THR A 364 -6.43 -15.40 -4.65
CA THR A 364 -7.62 -14.64 -5.10
C THR A 364 -7.28 -13.58 -6.13
N ASN A 365 -6.34 -12.66 -5.84
CA ASN A 365 -6.08 -11.50 -6.70
C ASN A 365 -4.59 -11.16 -6.92
N GLN A 366 -3.66 -11.85 -6.26
CA GLN A 366 -2.21 -11.63 -6.42
C GLN A 366 -1.77 -10.20 -6.09
N ARG A 367 -2.50 -9.47 -5.25
CA ARG A 367 -2.15 -8.13 -4.75
C ARG A 367 -1.73 -8.21 -3.29
N THR A 368 -0.49 -7.84 -2.96
CA THR A 368 -0.03 -7.96 -1.57
C THR A 368 -0.85 -7.08 -0.62
N ALA A 369 -1.23 -5.89 -1.10
CA ALA A 369 -2.06 -4.93 -0.38
C ALA A 369 -3.46 -5.45 -0.01
N ALA A 370 -3.95 -6.47 -0.71
CA ALA A 370 -5.26 -7.05 -0.45
C ALA A 370 -5.34 -7.71 0.92
N GLU A 371 -4.27 -8.38 1.38
CA GLU A 371 -4.24 -9.00 2.71
C GLU A 371 -4.46 -7.96 3.81
N ALA A 372 -3.69 -6.87 3.78
CA ALA A 372 -3.85 -5.76 4.71
C ALA A 372 -5.23 -5.10 4.64
N TYR A 373 -5.69 -4.79 3.42
CA TYR A 373 -6.95 -4.10 3.18
C TYR A 373 -8.14 -4.92 3.71
N TYR A 374 -8.25 -6.18 3.31
CA TYR A 374 -9.38 -7.03 3.70
C TYR A 374 -9.33 -7.37 5.19
N TYR A 375 -8.15 -7.61 5.76
CA TYR A 375 -8.02 -7.83 7.19
C TYR A 375 -8.61 -6.70 8.03
N MET A 376 -8.28 -5.44 7.70
CA MET A 376 -8.77 -4.27 8.43
C MET A 376 -10.23 -3.98 8.13
N ARG A 377 -10.66 -4.14 6.86
CA ARG A 377 -12.04 -3.96 6.44
C ARG A 377 -12.98 -4.93 7.16
N ASP A 378 -12.66 -6.22 7.14
CA ASP A 378 -13.54 -7.28 7.66
C ASP A 378 -13.71 -7.19 9.18
N ARG A 379 -12.79 -6.50 9.86
CA ARG A 379 -12.85 -6.17 11.29
C ARG A 379 -13.56 -4.84 11.58
N GLY A 380 -14.04 -4.14 10.56
CA GLY A 380 -14.67 -2.83 10.71
C GLY A 380 -13.71 -1.71 11.12
N LEU A 381 -12.39 -1.90 10.95
CA LEU A 381 -11.36 -0.93 11.35
C LEU A 381 -11.01 0.03 10.21
N LEU A 382 -11.24 -0.36 8.96
CA LEU A 382 -10.93 0.49 7.83
C LEU A 382 -12.07 1.48 7.52
N ARG A 383 -11.77 2.79 7.55
CA ARG A 383 -12.71 3.86 7.17
C ARG A 383 -13.02 3.81 5.68
N GLN A 384 -14.05 3.09 5.27
CA GLN A 384 -14.41 2.96 3.86
C GLN A 384 -15.05 4.25 3.32
N SER A 385 -14.93 4.48 2.00
CA SER A 385 -15.51 5.65 1.31
C SER A 385 -17.03 5.61 1.15
N GLY A 386 -17.69 4.53 1.56
CA GLY A 386 -19.15 4.32 1.42
C GLY A 386 -19.58 3.71 0.08
N PHE A 387 -18.67 3.59 -0.89
CA PHE A 387 -18.90 2.91 -2.16
C PHE A 387 -18.19 1.55 -2.14
N GLU A 388 -18.90 0.50 -1.73
CA GLU A 388 -18.33 -0.86 -1.67
C GLU A 388 -18.90 -1.73 -2.80
N TYR A 389 -17.99 -2.40 -3.52
CA TYR A 389 -18.34 -3.48 -4.43
C TYR A 389 -17.89 -4.79 -3.77
N ASP A 390 -18.70 -5.31 -2.85
CA ASP A 390 -18.33 -6.48 -2.03
C ASP A 390 -18.02 -7.73 -2.88
N TYR A 391 -17.05 -8.52 -2.39
CA TYR A 391 -16.54 -9.76 -2.98
C TYR A 391 -17.32 -11.01 -2.53
N THR A 392 -18.12 -10.92 -1.45
CA THR A 392 -18.56 -12.15 -0.73
C THR A 392 -19.98 -12.62 -1.01
N ASP A 393 -20.82 -11.81 -1.67
CA ASP A 393 -22.21 -12.17 -1.94
C ASP A 393 -22.55 -12.00 -3.43
N VAL A 394 -23.22 -13.00 -4.02
CA VAL A 394 -23.77 -12.97 -5.40
C VAL A 394 -24.85 -11.88 -5.55
N THR A 395 -25.25 -11.28 -4.43
CA THR A 395 -26.24 -10.21 -4.32
C THR A 395 -25.56 -8.94 -3.84
N PRO A 396 -25.53 -7.84 -4.63
CA PRO A 396 -24.97 -6.57 -4.18
C PRO A 396 -25.72 -6.10 -2.92
N LYS A 397 -25.02 -6.01 -1.79
CA LYS A 397 -25.52 -5.32 -0.60
C LYS A 397 -24.93 -3.90 -0.61
N PRO A 398 -25.74 -2.84 -0.40
CA PRO A 398 -25.18 -1.54 -0.08
C PRO A 398 -24.31 -1.69 1.17
N ALA A 399 -23.14 -1.05 1.19
CA ALA A 399 -22.18 -1.11 2.31
C ALA A 399 -22.94 -0.96 3.64
N SER A 400 -23.13 -2.05 4.37
CA SER A 400 -23.84 -2.03 5.65
C SER A 400 -22.86 -1.58 6.73
N LEU A 401 -22.34 -0.36 6.60
CA LEU A 401 -21.54 0.24 7.65
C LEU A 401 -22.50 0.94 8.61
N ALA A 402 -22.38 0.60 9.90
CA ALA A 402 -23.03 1.32 10.99
C ALA A 402 -22.73 2.83 10.97
N PHE A 403 -21.66 3.23 10.27
CA PHE A 403 -21.29 4.60 9.98
C PHE A 403 -20.60 4.67 8.61
N PRO A 404 -21.28 5.08 7.51
CA PRO A 404 -20.55 5.46 6.30
C PRO A 404 -19.63 6.62 6.66
N ALA A 405 -18.32 6.47 6.46
CA ALA A 405 -17.46 7.65 6.51
C ALA A 405 -17.94 8.60 5.40
N LEU A 406 -18.05 9.89 5.69
CA LEU A 406 -18.16 10.87 4.61
C LEU A 406 -16.94 10.65 3.68
N PRO A 407 -17.05 10.72 2.35
CA PRO A 407 -15.96 10.44 1.42
C PRO A 407 -14.64 11.16 1.77
N GLU A 408 -14.76 12.33 2.39
CA GLU A 408 -13.68 13.15 2.96
C GLU A 408 -12.85 12.49 4.09
N ASN A 409 -13.35 11.43 4.72
CA ASN A 409 -12.73 10.72 5.84
C ASN A 409 -12.36 9.27 5.49
N ALA A 410 -12.43 8.88 4.22
CA ALA A 410 -12.03 7.55 3.77
C ALA A 410 -10.54 7.30 4.07
N TRP A 411 -10.18 6.05 4.30
CA TRP A 411 -8.85 5.65 4.78
C TRP A 411 -7.71 6.18 3.89
N TRP A 412 -7.89 6.21 2.57
CA TRP A 412 -6.87 6.71 1.62
C TRP A 412 -6.91 8.24 1.41
N GLU A 413 -8.00 8.90 1.83
CA GLU A 413 -8.28 10.28 1.46
C GLU A 413 -7.26 11.27 2.04
N ASP A 414 -6.75 10.99 3.25
CA ASP A 414 -5.71 11.80 3.88
C ASP A 414 -4.41 11.82 3.04
N VAL A 415 -3.98 10.66 2.55
CA VAL A 415 -2.80 10.53 1.69
C VAL A 415 -3.06 11.24 0.37
N ARG A 416 -4.21 10.96 -0.26
CA ARG A 416 -4.62 11.55 -1.53
C ARG A 416 -4.62 13.08 -1.45
N ARG A 417 -5.27 13.68 -0.46
CA ARG A 417 -5.38 15.15 -0.29
C ARG A 417 -4.02 15.80 -0.07
N ARG A 418 -3.09 15.17 0.65
CA ARG A 418 -1.73 15.69 0.83
C ARG A 418 -0.98 15.76 -0.50
N VAL A 419 -1.04 14.70 -1.29
CA VAL A 419 -0.38 14.65 -2.61
C VAL A 419 -1.01 15.65 -3.59
N VAL A 420 -2.34 15.71 -3.65
CA VAL A 420 -3.07 16.67 -4.50
C VAL A 420 -2.79 18.12 -4.09
N LYS A 421 -2.74 18.40 -2.78
CA LYS A 421 -2.37 19.73 -2.27
C LYS A 421 -0.94 20.09 -2.64
N PHE A 422 0.00 19.15 -2.54
CA PHE A 422 1.40 19.35 -2.91
C PHE A 422 1.55 19.72 -4.39
N ALA A 423 0.76 19.10 -5.27
CA ALA A 423 0.71 19.43 -6.71
C ALA A 423 0.14 20.83 -7.03
N GLY A 424 -0.22 21.64 -6.02
CA GLY A 424 -0.73 23.00 -6.19
C GLY A 424 -2.23 23.08 -6.49
N ALA A 425 -2.95 21.97 -6.38
CA ALA A 425 -4.32 21.87 -6.86
C ALA A 425 -5.34 22.67 -5.99
N GLY A 426 -4.92 23.12 -4.80
CA GLY A 426 -5.71 24.01 -3.92
C GLY A 426 -5.53 25.52 -4.14
N GLN A 427 -4.69 25.95 -5.10
CA GLN A 427 -4.52 27.37 -5.44
C GLN A 427 -5.79 27.95 -6.10
N ARG A 428 -6.02 29.25 -5.94
CA ARG A 428 -7.28 29.92 -6.34
C ARG A 428 -7.61 29.71 -7.83
N GLU A 429 -6.60 29.61 -8.68
CA GLU A 429 -6.69 29.35 -10.13
C GLU A 429 -6.97 27.88 -10.48
N HIS A 430 -6.75 26.95 -9.56
CA HIS A 430 -6.93 25.49 -9.77
C HIS A 430 -8.08 24.88 -8.96
N ARG A 431 -8.71 25.68 -8.08
CA ARG A 431 -9.85 25.28 -7.25
C ARG A 431 -11.09 24.84 -8.05
N GLU A 432 -11.28 25.37 -9.25
CA GLU A 432 -12.43 24.99 -10.10
C GLU A 432 -12.33 23.53 -10.59
N GLY A 433 -11.11 23.00 -10.76
CA GLY A 433 -10.87 21.63 -11.19
C GLY A 433 -11.03 20.59 -10.08
N LEU A 434 -10.52 20.87 -8.86
CA LEU A 434 -10.55 19.89 -7.76
C LEU A 434 -11.96 19.45 -7.36
N LEU A 435 -12.92 20.35 -7.55
CA LEU A 435 -14.30 20.19 -7.15
C LEU A 435 -15.17 19.65 -8.29
N SER A 436 -14.67 19.46 -9.52
CA SER A 436 -15.55 19.17 -10.66
C SER A 436 -16.25 17.82 -10.53
N ALA A 437 -15.55 16.79 -10.04
CA ALA A 437 -16.14 15.48 -9.74
C ALA A 437 -17.14 15.53 -8.57
N GLU A 438 -16.92 16.42 -7.58
CA GLU A 438 -17.87 16.68 -6.48
C GLU A 438 -19.05 17.56 -6.94
N LYS A 439 -18.83 18.43 -7.94
CA LYS A 439 -19.79 19.36 -8.55
C LYS A 439 -20.43 18.79 -9.82
N GLY A 440 -20.68 17.50 -9.89
CA GLY A 440 -21.51 16.91 -10.94
C GLY A 440 -21.01 17.07 -12.39
N ASP A 441 -19.87 17.70 -12.65
CA ASP A 441 -19.19 17.73 -13.95
C ASP A 441 -18.61 16.34 -14.25
N VAL A 442 -18.44 16.06 -15.54
CA VAL A 442 -17.95 14.78 -16.04
C VAL A 442 -16.62 15.02 -16.73
N VAL A 443 -15.53 14.68 -16.03
CA VAL A 443 -14.18 14.80 -16.56
C VAL A 443 -13.68 13.42 -16.96
N ILE A 444 -13.49 13.23 -18.26
CA ILE A 444 -12.93 12.02 -18.85
C ILE A 444 -11.45 12.27 -19.12
N THR A 445 -10.60 11.36 -18.66
CA THR A 445 -9.16 11.40 -18.88
C THR A 445 -8.72 10.12 -19.56
N TYR A 446 -8.40 10.22 -20.85
CA TYR A 446 -7.82 9.13 -21.63
C TYR A 446 -6.30 9.24 -21.62
N ILE A 447 -5.65 8.27 -20.99
CA ILE A 447 -4.19 8.13 -20.95
C ILE A 447 -3.74 7.36 -22.18
N SER A 448 -3.39 8.11 -23.23
CA SER A 448 -2.86 7.59 -24.48
C SER A 448 -1.46 7.04 -24.28
N ARG A 449 -1.27 5.77 -24.64
CA ARG A 449 0.04 5.10 -24.66
C ARG A 449 0.66 5.07 -26.06
N GLN A 450 0.20 5.88 -27.01
CA GLN A 450 0.63 5.79 -28.41
C GLN A 450 2.13 6.07 -28.65
N ALA A 451 2.80 6.76 -27.71
CA ALA A 451 4.24 7.01 -27.76
C ALA A 451 5.09 5.95 -27.03
N VAL A 452 4.48 4.88 -26.51
CA VAL A 452 5.18 3.74 -25.91
C VAL A 452 4.80 2.42 -26.59
N ARG A 453 5.54 1.35 -26.30
CA ARG A 453 5.38 0.04 -26.97
C ARG A 453 3.98 -0.57 -26.78
N ARG A 454 3.46 -0.57 -25.56
CA ARG A 454 2.15 -1.15 -25.27
C ARG A 454 1.05 -0.16 -25.63
N ARG A 455 0.41 -0.33 -26.78
CA ARG A 455 -0.51 0.66 -27.36
C ARG A 455 -1.62 0.03 -28.17
N LEU A 456 -2.62 0.85 -28.49
CA LEU A 456 -3.73 0.45 -29.37
C LEU A 456 -3.30 0.46 -30.83
N VAL A 457 -4.03 -0.27 -31.67
CA VAL A 457 -4.01 -0.09 -33.12
C VAL A 457 -4.28 1.39 -33.46
N GLN A 458 -3.48 1.99 -34.35
CA GLN A 458 -3.47 3.44 -34.58
C GLN A 458 -4.83 3.97 -35.06
N GLU A 459 -5.44 3.32 -36.05
CA GLU A 459 -6.74 3.72 -36.61
C GLU A 459 -7.85 3.62 -35.55
N GLN A 460 -7.76 2.63 -34.67
CA GLN A 460 -8.73 2.41 -33.60
C GLN A 460 -8.53 3.39 -32.43
N HIS A 461 -7.30 3.80 -32.17
CA HIS A 461 -7.01 4.91 -31.27
C HIS A 461 -7.63 6.22 -31.76
N GLU A 462 -7.46 6.55 -33.04
CA GLU A 462 -8.07 7.74 -33.64
C GLU A 462 -9.60 7.66 -33.59
N GLY A 463 -10.17 6.48 -33.87
CA GLY A 463 -11.60 6.22 -33.71
C GLY A 463 -12.10 6.39 -32.27
N LEU A 464 -11.33 5.96 -31.27
CA LEU A 464 -11.64 6.17 -29.85
C LEU A 464 -11.62 7.64 -29.48
N VAL A 465 -10.56 8.38 -29.85
CA VAL A 465 -10.46 9.83 -29.58
C VAL A 465 -11.66 10.56 -30.18
N LYS A 466 -11.95 10.31 -31.46
CA LYS A 466 -13.09 10.89 -32.16
C LYS A 466 -14.42 10.58 -31.45
N ALA A 467 -14.66 9.32 -31.08
CA ALA A 467 -15.90 8.93 -30.42
C ALA A 467 -16.09 9.60 -29.05
N LEU A 468 -15.01 9.81 -28.29
CA LEU A 468 -15.06 10.51 -27.01
C LEU A 468 -15.36 12.00 -27.20
N GLU A 469 -14.71 12.65 -28.18
CA GLU A 469 -14.92 14.06 -28.51
C GLU A 469 -16.37 14.32 -28.99
N GLU A 470 -16.87 13.50 -29.91
CA GLU A 470 -18.25 13.58 -30.42
C GLU A 470 -19.28 13.37 -29.29
N MET A 471 -19.03 12.41 -28.39
CA MET A 471 -19.88 12.19 -27.22
C MET A 471 -19.91 13.45 -26.34
N VAL A 472 -18.75 14.01 -25.98
CA VAL A 472 -18.65 15.20 -25.11
C VAL A 472 -19.34 16.41 -25.74
N GLU A 473 -19.15 16.65 -27.03
CA GLU A 473 -19.82 17.74 -27.74
C GLU A 473 -21.35 17.59 -27.69
N ARG A 474 -21.84 16.37 -27.98
CA ARG A 474 -23.27 16.06 -27.92
C ARG A 474 -23.84 16.26 -26.52
N LYS A 475 -23.21 15.70 -25.47
CA LYS A 475 -23.70 15.84 -24.09
C LYS A 475 -23.73 17.30 -23.65
N ASN A 476 -22.70 18.08 -23.95
CA ASN A 476 -22.71 19.52 -23.68
C ASN A 476 -23.83 20.26 -24.44
N GLY A 477 -24.19 19.82 -25.65
CA GLY A 477 -25.37 20.30 -26.37
C GLY A 477 -26.69 19.97 -25.66
N GLU A 478 -26.83 18.75 -25.15
CA GLU A 478 -28.00 18.27 -24.40
C GLU A 478 -28.16 18.99 -23.04
N GLU A 479 -27.07 19.16 -22.29
CA GLU A 479 -27.07 19.87 -21.00
C GLU A 479 -27.50 21.34 -21.19
N ARG A 480 -26.97 22.02 -22.22
CA ARG A 480 -27.39 23.39 -22.58
C ARG A 480 -28.88 23.47 -22.94
N LYS A 481 -29.39 22.53 -23.74
CA LYS A 481 -30.83 22.48 -24.10
C LYS A 481 -31.71 22.21 -22.89
N ALA A 482 -31.24 21.41 -21.95
CA ALA A 482 -31.95 21.09 -20.71
C ALA A 482 -31.83 22.17 -19.63
N GLY A 483 -31.07 23.25 -19.86
CA GLY A 483 -30.82 24.29 -18.86
C GLY A 483 -30.02 23.81 -17.65
N ARG A 484 -29.22 22.75 -17.80
CA ARG A 484 -28.40 22.18 -16.74
C ARG A 484 -26.96 22.73 -16.83
N GLU A 485 -26.32 22.88 -15.67
CA GLU A 485 -24.96 23.46 -15.58
C GLU A 485 -23.83 22.41 -15.68
N ARG A 486 -24.16 21.12 -15.77
CA ARG A 486 -23.15 20.05 -15.86
C ARG A 486 -22.33 20.19 -17.14
N ARG A 487 -21.02 20.25 -17.01
CA ARG A 487 -20.05 20.24 -18.11
C ARG A 487 -19.47 18.85 -18.32
N TRP A 488 -19.32 18.47 -19.59
CA TRP A 488 -18.54 17.31 -20.00
C TRP A 488 -17.20 17.77 -20.60
N GLU A 489 -16.13 17.08 -20.25
CA GLU A 489 -14.77 17.36 -20.71
C GLU A 489 -14.05 16.04 -21.03
N VAL A 490 -13.29 16.00 -22.12
CA VAL A 490 -12.36 14.92 -22.43
C VAL A 490 -10.93 15.47 -22.51
N ASN A 491 -10.01 14.79 -21.83
CA ASN A 491 -8.57 15.05 -21.87
C ASN A 491 -7.89 13.84 -22.48
N VAL A 492 -7.36 13.99 -23.70
CA VAL A 492 -6.52 12.96 -24.34
C VAL A 492 -5.07 13.32 -24.09
N VAL A 493 -4.40 12.54 -23.24
CA VAL A 493 -3.07 12.91 -22.74
C VAL A 493 -2.06 11.81 -22.92
N GLN A 494 -0.81 12.20 -23.17
CA GLN A 494 0.36 11.33 -23.10
C GLN A 494 1.10 11.69 -21.82
N ALA A 495 0.90 10.90 -20.76
CA ALA A 495 1.37 11.21 -19.42
C ALA A 495 2.91 11.41 -19.36
N GLU A 496 3.67 10.68 -20.18
CA GLU A 496 5.12 10.80 -20.31
C GLU A 496 5.60 12.16 -20.83
N LYS A 497 4.70 12.97 -21.41
CA LYS A 497 4.98 14.35 -21.87
C LYS A 497 4.53 15.42 -20.88
N MET A 498 3.92 15.03 -19.76
CA MET A 498 3.34 15.94 -18.76
C MET A 498 4.22 16.03 -17.50
N GLY A 499 4.21 17.19 -16.87
CA GLY A 499 4.85 17.36 -15.56
C GLY A 499 4.13 16.56 -14.46
N ARG A 500 4.84 16.16 -13.40
CA ARG A 500 4.26 15.37 -12.30
C ARG A 500 3.07 16.06 -11.64
N ASP A 501 3.18 17.35 -11.34
CA ASP A 501 2.07 18.13 -10.76
C ASP A 501 0.86 18.18 -11.69
N GLU A 502 1.09 18.26 -13.00
CA GLU A 502 0.04 18.31 -14.02
C GLU A 502 -0.71 16.98 -14.08
N GLN A 503 0.01 15.86 -14.07
CA GLN A 503 -0.57 14.51 -14.01
C GLN A 503 -1.41 14.33 -12.75
N VAL A 504 -0.89 14.74 -11.58
CA VAL A 504 -1.62 14.67 -10.30
C VAL A 504 -2.87 15.52 -10.32
N ARG A 505 -2.78 16.77 -10.79
CA ARG A 505 -3.93 17.67 -10.92
C ARG A 505 -4.99 17.09 -11.84
N LEU A 506 -4.59 16.54 -12.98
CA LEU A 506 -5.52 15.93 -13.93
C LEU A 506 -6.24 14.73 -13.32
N ALA A 507 -5.50 13.79 -12.73
CA ALA A 507 -6.07 12.61 -12.09
C ALA A 507 -7.01 12.96 -10.92
N SER A 508 -6.66 13.99 -10.14
CA SER A 508 -7.43 14.41 -8.95
C SER A 508 -8.81 14.99 -9.23
N ARG A 509 -9.10 15.29 -10.51
CA ARG A 509 -10.39 15.80 -10.97
C ARG A 509 -11.12 14.84 -11.92
N SER A 510 -10.48 13.75 -12.33
CA SER A 510 -11.07 12.79 -13.27
C SER A 510 -12.27 12.08 -12.64
N THR A 511 -13.41 12.10 -13.32
CA THR A 511 -14.56 11.23 -13.02
C THR A 511 -14.35 9.86 -13.66
N VAL A 512 -13.84 9.85 -14.89
CA VAL A 512 -13.53 8.64 -15.64
C VAL A 512 -12.06 8.68 -16.06
N MET A 513 -11.30 7.66 -15.69
CA MET A 513 -9.94 7.45 -16.20
C MET A 513 -9.93 6.21 -17.07
N LEU A 514 -9.41 6.33 -18.30
CA LEU A 514 -9.32 5.19 -19.20
C LEU A 514 -7.96 5.09 -19.88
N GLY A 515 -7.56 3.88 -20.24
CA GLY A 515 -6.27 3.62 -20.87
C GLY A 515 -6.05 2.15 -21.17
N VAL A 516 -5.01 1.88 -21.95
CA VAL A 516 -4.50 0.51 -22.13
C VAL A 516 -3.89 0.03 -20.82
N HIS A 517 -4.13 -1.24 -20.47
CA HIS A 517 -3.63 -1.84 -19.23
C HIS A 517 -2.14 -1.57 -18.98
N GLY A 518 -1.76 -1.40 -17.71
CA GLY A 518 -0.41 -1.07 -17.26
C GLY A 518 -0.24 0.35 -16.72
N ASN A 519 1.02 0.76 -16.53
CA ASN A 519 1.42 1.87 -15.63
C ASN A 519 0.70 3.21 -15.79
N GLY A 520 0.17 3.49 -16.97
CA GLY A 520 -0.60 4.71 -17.22
C GLY A 520 -1.75 4.90 -16.23
N LEU A 521 -2.42 3.81 -15.80
CA LEU A 521 -3.58 3.87 -14.91
C LEU A 521 -3.24 3.96 -13.42
N SER A 522 -1.95 3.97 -13.03
CA SER A 522 -1.55 4.04 -11.62
C SER A 522 -2.08 5.28 -10.90
N HIS A 523 -2.34 6.36 -11.65
CA HIS A 523 -2.93 7.58 -11.11
C HIS A 523 -4.40 7.46 -10.69
N LEU A 524 -5.06 6.30 -10.87
CA LEU A 524 -6.38 6.05 -10.33
C LEU A 524 -6.45 6.29 -8.81
N ILE A 525 -5.34 6.06 -8.09
CA ILE A 525 -5.25 6.29 -6.63
C ILE A 525 -5.44 7.76 -6.24
N LEU A 526 -5.38 8.68 -7.20
CA LEU A 526 -5.56 10.11 -7.00
C LEU A 526 -6.98 10.57 -7.34
N MET A 527 -7.77 9.74 -8.00
CA MET A 527 -9.15 10.04 -8.37
C MET A 527 -10.02 10.21 -7.12
N PRO A 528 -10.97 11.16 -7.13
CA PRO A 528 -11.93 11.30 -6.05
C PRO A 528 -12.97 10.16 -6.11
N PRO A 529 -13.27 9.48 -4.98
CA PRO A 529 -14.31 8.47 -4.96
C PRO A 529 -15.70 9.11 -5.11
N SER A 530 -16.55 8.53 -5.94
CA SER A 530 -17.96 8.91 -6.10
C SER A 530 -18.77 7.78 -6.75
N GLU A 531 -20.10 7.89 -6.71
CA GLU A 531 -21.02 7.00 -7.43
C GLU A 531 -20.78 6.93 -8.93
N ARG A 532 -20.01 7.86 -9.52
CA ARG A 532 -19.69 7.91 -10.95
C ARG A 532 -18.23 7.65 -11.25
N SER A 533 -17.39 7.58 -10.22
CA SER A 533 -15.96 7.39 -10.39
C SER A 533 -15.67 6.04 -11.04
N THR A 534 -15.03 6.07 -12.21
CA THR A 534 -14.89 4.90 -13.08
C THR A 534 -13.49 4.79 -13.66
N VAL A 535 -12.90 3.59 -13.61
CA VAL A 535 -11.66 3.22 -14.30
C VAL A 535 -12.01 2.25 -15.42
N ILE A 536 -11.61 2.56 -16.65
CA ILE A 536 -11.81 1.69 -17.82
C ILE A 536 -10.44 1.26 -18.33
N GLU A 537 -10.20 -0.04 -18.28
CA GLU A 537 -8.94 -0.65 -18.67
C GLU A 537 -9.11 -1.46 -19.95
N ILE A 538 -8.38 -1.07 -20.99
CA ILE A 538 -8.46 -1.70 -22.31
C ILE A 538 -7.41 -2.80 -22.39
N PHE A 539 -7.88 -4.01 -22.65
CA PHE A 539 -7.05 -5.20 -22.82
C PHE A 539 -7.16 -5.74 -24.25
N ILE A 540 -6.14 -6.49 -24.66
CA ILE A 540 -6.31 -7.40 -25.79
C ILE A 540 -7.39 -8.44 -25.41
N PRO A 541 -8.25 -8.88 -26.34
CA PRO A 541 -9.26 -9.90 -26.05
C PRO A 541 -8.63 -11.14 -25.40
N GLN A 542 -9.36 -11.75 -24.46
CA GLN A 542 -8.90 -12.81 -23.54
C GLN A 542 -7.98 -12.33 -22.41
N GLY A 543 -7.27 -11.21 -22.58
CA GLY A 543 -6.34 -10.72 -21.57
C GLY A 543 -7.02 -10.05 -20.37
N PHE A 544 -6.52 -10.32 -19.17
CA PHE A 544 -6.97 -9.66 -17.95
C PHE A 544 -5.92 -9.78 -16.84
N ALA A 545 -5.82 -8.74 -16.00
CA ALA A 545 -4.98 -8.73 -14.80
C ALA A 545 -5.68 -7.95 -13.67
N HIS A 546 -5.41 -8.33 -12.42
CA HIS A 546 -6.04 -7.71 -11.25
C HIS A 546 -5.45 -6.36 -10.84
N ASP A 547 -4.33 -5.94 -11.43
CA ASP A 547 -3.54 -4.77 -11.00
C ASP A 547 -4.40 -3.53 -10.74
N TYR A 548 -5.06 -2.98 -11.76
CA TYR A 548 -5.90 -1.79 -11.58
C TYR A 548 -7.34 -2.14 -11.24
N GLU A 549 -7.80 -3.35 -11.54
CA GLU A 549 -9.15 -3.81 -11.21
C GLU A 549 -9.38 -3.83 -9.70
N TRP A 550 -8.51 -4.52 -8.95
CA TRP A 550 -8.63 -4.63 -7.51
C TRP A 550 -8.44 -3.28 -6.83
N THR A 551 -7.41 -2.51 -7.21
CA THR A 551 -7.11 -1.21 -6.59
C THR A 551 -8.25 -0.22 -6.82
N SER A 552 -8.86 -0.19 -8.02
CA SER A 552 -10.02 0.66 -8.31
C SER A 552 -11.17 0.38 -7.35
N ARG A 553 -11.52 -0.90 -7.18
CA ARG A 553 -12.60 -1.32 -6.30
C ARG A 553 -12.32 -1.04 -4.84
N ALA A 554 -11.07 -1.24 -4.38
CA ALA A 554 -10.66 -0.96 -3.00
C ALA A 554 -10.82 0.53 -2.62
N LEU A 555 -10.75 1.43 -3.60
CA LEU A 555 -10.97 2.87 -3.46
C LEU A 555 -12.44 3.29 -3.63
N GLY A 556 -13.31 2.39 -4.07
CA GLY A 556 -14.71 2.66 -4.37
C GLY A 556 -14.99 3.16 -5.79
N HIS A 557 -14.02 3.01 -6.71
CA HIS A 557 -14.25 3.24 -8.12
C HIS A 557 -14.86 2.01 -8.79
N ARG A 558 -15.73 2.22 -9.77
CA ARG A 558 -16.15 1.14 -10.67
C ARG A 558 -15.01 0.83 -11.63
N HIS A 559 -14.70 -0.45 -11.85
CA HIS A 559 -13.75 -0.87 -12.88
C HIS A 559 -14.48 -1.58 -14.03
N PHE A 560 -14.06 -1.29 -15.25
CA PHE A 560 -14.43 -2.05 -16.45
C PHE A 560 -13.20 -2.53 -17.19
N ALA A 561 -13.12 -3.83 -17.45
CA ALA A 561 -12.20 -4.42 -18.42
C ALA A 561 -12.86 -4.41 -19.80
N VAL A 562 -12.23 -3.79 -20.79
CA VAL A 562 -12.76 -3.70 -22.16
C VAL A 562 -11.94 -4.56 -23.10
N TRP A 563 -12.62 -5.47 -23.80
CA TRP A 563 -12.11 -6.25 -24.92
C TRP A 563 -12.77 -5.75 -26.20
N ASN A 564 -12.04 -4.93 -26.95
CA ASN A 564 -12.54 -4.30 -28.18
C ASN A 564 -13.86 -3.52 -27.98
N ASP A 565 -15.00 -4.16 -28.20
CA ASP A 565 -16.36 -3.61 -28.13
C ASP A 565 -17.19 -4.11 -26.93
N THR A 566 -16.64 -5.05 -26.16
CA THR A 566 -17.31 -5.71 -25.03
C THR A 566 -16.67 -5.30 -23.71
N ALA A 567 -17.50 -5.01 -22.70
CA ALA A 567 -17.05 -4.61 -21.38
C ALA A 567 -17.44 -5.64 -20.31
N TYR A 568 -16.51 -5.90 -19.40
CA TYR A 568 -16.67 -6.79 -18.26
C TYR A 568 -16.40 -6.01 -16.98
N THR A 569 -17.05 -6.41 -15.89
CA THR A 569 -16.93 -5.75 -14.60
C THR A 569 -17.34 -6.71 -13.50
N TRP A 570 -16.83 -6.50 -12.28
CA TRP A 570 -17.19 -7.33 -11.13
C TRP A 570 -18.73 -7.39 -10.92
N PRO A 571 -19.31 -8.58 -10.63
CA PRO A 571 -18.65 -9.87 -10.36
C PRO A 571 -18.32 -10.71 -11.60
N ASN A 572 -18.61 -10.22 -12.80
CA ASN A 572 -18.46 -10.94 -14.07
C ASN A 572 -17.21 -10.51 -14.85
N HIS A 573 -16.10 -10.23 -14.16
CA HIS A 573 -14.85 -9.92 -14.84
C HIS A 573 -14.23 -11.20 -15.44
N PRO A 574 -13.33 -11.08 -16.44
CA PRO A 574 -12.65 -12.24 -17.01
C PRO A 574 -11.68 -12.88 -16.00
N GLY A 575 -11.32 -14.15 -16.23
CA GLY A 575 -10.21 -14.78 -15.51
C GLY A 575 -8.86 -14.19 -15.93
N VAL A 576 -7.87 -14.24 -15.04
CA VAL A 576 -6.50 -13.76 -15.34
C VAL A 576 -5.91 -14.56 -16.49
N ASP A 577 -5.49 -13.86 -17.53
CA ASP A 577 -4.82 -14.44 -18.69
C ASP A 577 -3.93 -13.40 -19.37
N TYR A 578 -2.80 -13.87 -19.91
CA TYR A 578 -1.76 -13.09 -20.57
C TYR A 578 -1.56 -13.61 -22.00
N PRO A 579 -2.56 -13.48 -22.89
CA PRO A 579 -2.50 -14.02 -24.24
C PRO A 579 -1.38 -13.38 -25.07
N GLU A 580 -1.09 -13.98 -26.23
CA GLU A 580 -0.15 -13.39 -27.18
C GLU A 580 -0.56 -11.95 -27.53
N GLY A 581 0.41 -11.03 -27.47
CA GLY A 581 0.14 -9.61 -27.72
C GLY A 581 -0.42 -8.85 -26.53
N PHE A 582 -0.54 -9.45 -25.33
CA PHE A 582 -0.96 -8.73 -24.10
C PHE A 582 -0.17 -7.43 -23.91
N GLN A 583 1.16 -7.50 -24.00
CA GLN A 583 2.03 -6.31 -23.93
C GLN A 583 2.38 -5.73 -25.31
N GLY A 584 1.58 -6.03 -26.34
CA GLY A 584 1.85 -5.75 -27.75
C GLY A 584 1.50 -4.32 -28.18
N THR A 585 1.72 -4.07 -29.48
CA THR A 585 1.52 -2.76 -30.13
C THR A 585 0.18 -2.63 -30.84
N GLU A 586 -0.66 -3.67 -30.82
CA GLU A 586 -1.86 -3.81 -31.65
C GLU A 586 -3.09 -4.20 -30.80
N ILE A 587 -3.24 -3.57 -29.64
CA ILE A 587 -4.39 -3.84 -28.77
C ILE A 587 -5.66 -3.24 -29.40
N PRO A 588 -6.72 -4.02 -29.64
CA PRO A 588 -7.89 -3.49 -30.33
C PRO A 588 -8.85 -2.75 -29.39
N VAL A 589 -9.55 -1.75 -29.93
CA VAL A 589 -10.62 -1.03 -29.26
C VAL A 589 -11.70 -0.57 -30.25
N HIS A 590 -12.96 -0.65 -29.85
CA HIS A 590 -14.07 -0.05 -30.58
C HIS A 590 -14.52 1.22 -29.87
N GLY A 591 -14.06 2.38 -30.36
CA GLY A 591 -14.32 3.71 -29.79
C GLY A 591 -15.78 3.99 -29.41
N PRO A 592 -16.75 3.76 -30.32
CA PRO A 592 -18.17 3.98 -30.03
C PRO A 592 -18.72 3.16 -28.87
N SER A 593 -18.26 1.91 -28.69
CA SER A 593 -18.68 1.08 -27.54
C SER A 593 -18.16 1.64 -26.22
N VAL A 594 -16.91 2.12 -26.18
CA VAL A 594 -16.32 2.74 -24.99
C VAL A 594 -17.02 4.05 -24.64
N ALA A 595 -17.29 4.91 -25.62
CA ALA A 595 -18.05 6.14 -25.40
C ALA A 595 -19.45 5.85 -24.85
N LYS A 596 -20.17 4.89 -25.46
CA LYS A 596 -21.47 4.44 -24.96
C LYS A 596 -21.40 3.91 -23.53
N LEU A 597 -20.39 3.11 -23.19
CA LEU A 597 -20.17 2.61 -21.83
C LEU A 597 -20.02 3.74 -20.83
N ILE A 598 -19.23 4.78 -21.15
CA ILE A 598 -19.05 5.95 -20.30
C ILE A 598 -20.39 6.67 -20.10
N GLU A 599 -21.14 6.92 -21.18
CA GLU A 599 -22.44 7.57 -21.09
C GLU A 599 -23.43 6.77 -20.23
N ASP A 600 -23.56 5.47 -20.50
CA ASP A 600 -24.39 4.55 -19.74
C ASP A 600 -24.01 4.58 -18.25
N ARG A 601 -22.71 4.64 -17.93
CA ARG A 601 -22.24 4.64 -16.55
C ARG A 601 -22.54 5.93 -15.81
N ILE A 602 -22.35 7.07 -16.47
CA ILE A 602 -22.62 8.39 -15.89
C ILE A 602 -24.13 8.60 -15.67
N GLU A 603 -24.96 8.02 -16.52
CA GLU A 603 -26.42 8.08 -16.43
C GLU A 603 -27.04 6.99 -15.55
N GLY A 604 -26.23 6.08 -14.99
CA GLY A 604 -26.71 5.00 -14.11
C GLY A 604 -27.47 3.89 -14.85
N ARG A 605 -27.29 3.76 -16.17
CA ARG A 605 -27.80 2.65 -16.98
C ARG A 605 -27.00 1.36 -16.75
N VAL A 606 -25.74 1.50 -16.32
CA VAL A 606 -24.89 0.41 -15.85
C VAL A 606 -24.31 0.73 -14.47
N PRO A 607 -24.00 -0.29 -13.64
CA PRO A 607 -23.55 -0.13 -12.25
C PRO A 607 -22.23 0.61 -12.10
#